data_AF-A0A357FLN3-F1
#
_entry.id   AF-A0A357FLN3-F1
#
_cell.length_a   1.000
_cell.length_b   1.000
_cell.length_c   1.000
_cell.angle_alpha   90.00
_cell.angle_beta   90.00
_cell.angle_gamma   90.00
#
_symmetry.space_group_name_H-M   'P 1'
#
loop_
_entity.id
_entity.type
_entity.pdbx_description
1 polymer ?
#
loop_
_entity_poly.entity_id
_entity_poly.type
_entity_poly.pdbx_seq_one_letter_code
_entity_poly.pdbx_strand_id
1 'polypeptide(L)'
;MDGAMSAFPFQFFKKSEQILKDVNRCMKKGGWLSVIEWQPEFLEYGPVRKNRVQPAALREKIEKAGFKFYIRHDLSDMAYMMIFSK
;
A
#
# COMPACT_ATOMS: atom_id res chain seq x y z
N MET A 1 -13.13 -11.85 -2.15
CA MET A 1 -11.98 -12.08 -1.25
C MET A 1 -12.26 -11.46 0.11
N ASP A 2 -11.77 -12.07 1.18
CA ASP A 2 -11.91 -11.57 2.56
C ASP A 2 -10.69 -10.73 2.99
N GLY A 3 -9.56 -10.90 2.31
CA GLY A 3 -8.37 -10.07 2.49
C GLY A 3 -7.48 -10.11 1.25
N ALA A 4 -6.59 -9.11 1.12
CA ALA A 4 -5.54 -9.07 0.12
C ALA A 4 -4.30 -8.38 0.69
N MET A 5 -3.13 -8.75 0.20
CA MET A 5 -1.86 -8.14 0.58
C MET A 5 -1.04 -7.81 -0.66
N SER A 6 -0.33 -6.69 -0.63
CA SER A 6 0.65 -6.33 -1.65
C SER A 6 1.92 -5.76 -1.02
N ALA A 7 3.08 -6.20 -1.49
CA ALA A 7 4.36 -5.62 -1.11
C ALA A 7 4.91 -4.81 -2.29
N PHE A 8 5.25 -3.55 -2.02
CA PHE A 8 5.86 -2.62 -2.98
C PHE A 8 5.08 -2.44 -4.30
N PRO A 9 3.73 -2.27 -4.26
CA PRO A 9 2.88 -2.29 -5.46
C PRO A 9 3.27 -1.24 -6.50
N PHE A 10 3.75 -0.07 -6.09
CA PHE A 10 4.05 1.03 -7.00
C PHE A 10 5.37 0.85 -7.75
N GLN A 11 6.18 -0.11 -7.33
CA GLN A 11 7.44 -0.46 -8.00
C GLN A 11 7.23 -1.57 -9.02
N PHE A 12 6.41 -2.57 -8.67
CA PHE A 12 6.21 -3.75 -9.50
C PHE A 12 5.06 -3.62 -10.50
N PHE A 13 4.06 -2.78 -10.22
CA PHE A 13 2.88 -2.68 -11.08
C PHE A 13 2.86 -1.39 -11.90
N LYS A 14 2.89 -1.54 -13.23
CA LYS A 14 2.73 -0.42 -14.18
C LYS A 14 1.40 0.32 -14.03
N LYS A 15 0.34 -0.36 -13.56
CA LYS A 15 -1.03 0.17 -13.40
C LYS A 15 -1.54 -0.04 -11.97
N SER A 16 -0.71 0.22 -10.97
CA SER A 16 -1.01 0.01 -9.55
C SER A 16 -2.37 0.60 -9.12
N GLU A 17 -2.72 1.80 -9.57
CA GLU A 17 -4.00 2.43 -9.22
C GLU A 17 -5.22 1.69 -9.78
N GLN A 18 -5.14 1.20 -11.01
CA GLN A 18 -6.22 0.40 -11.59
C GLN A 18 -6.34 -0.95 -10.87
N ILE A 19 -5.21 -1.58 -10.56
CA ILE A 19 -5.19 -2.84 -9.80
C ILE A 19 -5.83 -2.64 -8.42
N LEU A 20 -5.54 -1.54 -7.71
CA LEU A 20 -6.16 -1.25 -6.42
C LEU A 20 -7.69 -1.13 -6.53
N LYS A 21 -8.21 -0.49 -7.59
CA LYS A 21 -9.65 -0.42 -7.86
C LYS A 21 -10.25 -1.81 -8.14
N ASP A 22 -9.55 -2.63 -8.92
CA ASP A 22 -10.00 -4.00 -9.23
C ASP A 22 -9.98 -4.89 -7.97
N VAL A 23 -8.96 -4.77 -7.12
CA VAL A 23 -8.89 -5.44 -5.82
C VAL A 23 -10.06 -4.99 -4.93
N ASN A 24 -10.35 -3.68 -4.87
CA ASN A 24 -11.51 -3.18 -4.14
C ASN A 24 -12.80 -3.84 -4.68
N ARG A 25 -13.03 -3.84 -5.99
CA ARG A 25 -14.22 -4.44 -6.61
C ARG A 25 -14.43 -5.91 -6.24
N CYS A 26 -13.34 -6.69 -6.18
CA CYS A 26 -13.40 -8.13 -5.88
C CYS A 26 -13.42 -8.46 -4.37
N MET A 27 -13.20 -7.47 -3.51
CA MET A 27 -13.20 -7.61 -2.05
C MET A 27 -14.64 -7.53 -1.52
N LYS A 28 -14.98 -8.35 -0.52
CA LYS A 28 -16.29 -8.27 0.16
C LYS A 28 -16.31 -7.11 1.16
N LYS A 29 -17.50 -6.63 1.54
CA LYS A 29 -17.66 -5.66 2.65
C LYS A 29 -17.04 -6.22 3.92
N GLY A 30 -16.26 -5.42 4.65
CA GLY A 30 -15.55 -5.86 5.85
C GLY A 30 -14.24 -6.63 5.57
N GLY A 31 -13.89 -6.86 4.30
CA GLY A 31 -12.57 -7.38 3.95
C GLY A 31 -11.47 -6.31 4.13
N TRP A 32 -10.22 -6.74 4.08
CA TRP A 32 -9.06 -5.87 4.34
C TRP A 32 -8.01 -5.90 3.23
N LEU A 33 -7.29 -4.80 3.08
CA LEU A 33 -6.11 -4.68 2.23
C LEU A 33 -4.91 -4.30 3.09
N SER A 34 -3.83 -5.08 3.03
CA SER A 34 -2.53 -4.70 3.61
C SER A 34 -1.54 -4.33 2.51
N VAL A 35 -0.81 -3.23 2.70
CA VAL A 35 0.24 -2.79 1.78
C VAL A 35 1.53 -2.56 2.55
N ILE A 36 2.61 -3.21 2.12
CA ILE A 36 3.97 -2.95 2.60
C ILE A 36 4.68 -2.01 1.62
N GLU A 37 5.35 -1.00 2.16
CA GLU A 37 6.20 -0.08 1.39
C GLU A 37 7.48 0.29 2.14
N TRP A 38 8.44 0.83 1.38
CA TRP A 38 9.72 1.29 1.92
C TRP A 38 9.56 2.52 2.80
N GLN A 39 10.24 2.55 3.95
CA GLN A 39 10.44 3.78 4.71
C GLN A 39 11.16 4.81 3.84
N PRO A 40 10.64 6.06 3.73
CA PRO A 40 11.26 7.09 2.90
C PRO A 40 12.74 7.36 3.23
N GLU A 41 13.10 7.21 4.50
CA GLU A 41 14.42 7.56 5.04
C GLU A 41 15.43 6.40 5.06
N PHE A 42 15.03 5.17 4.67
CA PHE A 42 15.94 4.01 4.69
C PHE A 42 16.91 3.98 3.50
N LEU A 43 18.16 4.41 3.60
CA LEU A 43 18.98 4.65 2.39
C LEU A 43 20.01 3.56 2.03
N GLU A 44 20.09 2.47 2.79
CA GLU A 44 21.14 1.46 2.58
C GLU A 44 21.00 0.69 1.26
N TYR A 45 19.78 0.36 0.85
CA TYR A 45 19.48 -0.34 -0.39
C TYR A 45 18.05 -0.09 -0.88
N GLY A 46 17.70 -0.72 -2.01
CA GLY A 46 16.37 -0.67 -2.60
C GLY A 46 16.21 0.45 -3.63
N PRO A 47 14.98 0.92 -3.86
CA PRO A 47 14.71 1.92 -4.87
C PRO A 47 15.30 3.27 -4.46
N VAL A 48 15.78 4.00 -5.47
CA VAL A 48 16.21 5.40 -5.31
C VAL A 48 15.09 6.23 -4.65
N ARG A 49 15.46 7.17 -3.79
CA ARG A 49 14.52 7.96 -2.96
C ARG A 49 13.34 8.55 -3.73
N LYS A 50 13.58 9.04 -4.96
CA LYS A 50 12.55 9.62 -5.84
C LYS A 50 11.46 8.63 -6.28
N ASN A 51 11.73 7.32 -6.24
CA ASN A 51 10.79 6.26 -6.61
C ASN A 51 10.04 5.70 -5.40
N ARG A 52 10.28 6.22 -4.19
CA ARG A 52 9.62 5.77 -2.97
C ARG A 52 8.32 6.51 -2.76
N VAL A 53 7.31 5.78 -2.30
CA VAL A 53 5.99 6.35 -2.03
C VAL A 53 5.98 6.89 -0.61
N GLN A 54 5.76 8.19 -0.48
CA GLN A 54 5.56 8.82 0.83
C GLN A 54 4.31 8.23 1.51
N PRO A 55 4.34 7.96 2.83
CA PRO A 55 3.21 7.37 3.55
C PRO A 55 1.87 8.07 3.32
N ALA A 56 1.87 9.41 3.31
CA ALA A 56 0.66 10.19 3.03
C ALA A 56 0.14 9.98 1.60
N ALA A 57 1.03 9.92 0.61
CA ALA A 57 0.67 9.68 -0.78
C ALA A 57 0.18 8.24 -1.00
N LEU A 58 0.76 7.25 -0.30
CA LEU A 58 0.30 5.87 -0.33
C LEU A 58 -1.14 5.79 0.17
N ARG A 59 -1.40 6.38 1.36
CA ARG A 59 -2.72 6.43 1.96
C ARG A 59 -3.73 7.06 1.02
N GLU A 60 -3.43 8.23 0.47
CA GLU A 60 -4.33 8.96 -0.44
C GLU A 60 -4.67 8.12 -1.68
N LYS A 61 -3.69 7.45 -2.30
CA LYS A 61 -3.90 6.59 -3.48
C LYS A 61 -4.82 5.40 -3.17
N ILE A 62 -4.64 4.77 -2.00
CA ILE A 62 -5.46 3.63 -1.59
C ILE A 62 -6.87 4.07 -1.18
N GLU A 63 -7.02 5.21 -0.50
CA GLU A 63 -8.32 5.78 -0.18
C GLU A 63 -9.10 6.17 -1.45
N LYS A 64 -8.43 6.73 -2.47
CA LYS A 64 -9.01 6.98 -3.81
C LYS A 64 -9.46 5.69 -4.53
N ALA A 65 -8.92 4.53 -4.18
CA ALA A 65 -9.36 3.25 -4.69
C ALA A 65 -10.60 2.69 -3.95
N GLY A 66 -11.12 3.40 -2.96
CA GLY A 66 -12.35 3.06 -2.23
C GLY A 66 -12.12 2.24 -0.97
N PHE A 67 -10.89 2.20 -0.45
CA PHE A 67 -10.58 1.62 0.86
C PHE A 67 -10.55 2.70 1.94
N LYS A 68 -10.65 2.32 3.21
CA LYS A 68 -10.56 3.22 4.37
C LYS A 68 -9.33 2.87 5.20
N PHE A 69 -8.51 3.86 5.52
CA PHE A 69 -7.34 3.65 6.37
C PHE A 69 -7.74 3.11 7.75
N TYR A 70 -7.04 2.08 8.22
CA TYR A 70 -7.27 1.49 9.53
C TYR A 70 -6.07 1.72 10.46
N ILE A 71 -4.88 1.24 10.08
CA ILE A 71 -3.68 1.36 10.92
C ILE A 71 -2.40 1.33 10.08
N ARG A 72 -1.34 1.93 10.62
CA ARG A 72 0.03 1.79 10.14
C ARG A 72 0.87 1.10 11.21
N HIS A 73 1.75 0.21 10.78
CA HIS A 73 2.79 -0.40 11.60
C HIS A 73 4.15 -0.21 10.94
N ASP A 74 5.17 0.15 11.71
CA ASP A 74 6.55 0.04 11.24
C ASP A 74 7.01 -1.39 11.46
N LEU A 75 7.43 -2.07 10.39
CA LEU A 75 7.90 -3.46 10.45
C LEU A 75 9.39 -3.53 10.76
N SER A 76 10.14 -2.51 10.33
CA SER A 76 11.56 -2.30 10.58
C SER A 76 11.94 -0.86 10.18
N ASP A 77 13.23 -0.53 10.31
CA ASP A 77 13.79 0.69 9.75
C ASP A 77 13.66 0.76 8.22
N MET A 78 13.48 -0.40 7.55
CA MET A 78 13.39 -0.51 6.09
C MET A 78 11.96 -0.39 5.56
N ALA A 79 10.98 -0.99 6.24
CA ALA A 79 9.62 -1.10 5.72
C ALA A 79 8.55 -0.74 6.74
N TYR A 80 7.44 -0.19 6.24
CA TYR A 80 6.20 -0.03 6.97
C TYR A 80 5.07 -0.79 6.28
N MET A 81 4.03 -1.10 7.05
CA MET A 81 2.78 -1.68 6.60
C MET A 81 1.63 -0.73 6.88
N MET A 82 0.70 -0.61 5.94
CA MET A 82 -0.60 0.02 6.18
C MET A 82 -1.72 -0.98 5.90
N ILE A 83 -2.69 -1.02 6.80
CA ILE A 83 -3.89 -1.84 6.68
C ILE A 83 -5.08 -0.92 6.43
N PHE A 84 -5.96 -1.36 5.53
CA PHE A 84 -7.17 -0.67 5.14
C PHE A 84 -8.36 -1.63 5.16
N SER A 85 -9.55 -1.11 5.44
CA SER A 85 -10.81 -1.85 5.32
C SER A 85 -11.56 -1.48 4.04
N LYS A 86 -12.39 -2.40 3.56
CA LYS A 86 -13.39 -2.14 2.52
C LYS A 86 -14.76 -1.81 3.10
#